data_AF-A0A7U9RTL9-F1
#
_entry.id   AF-A0A7U9RTL9-F1
#
_cell.length_a   1.000
_cell.length_b   1.000
_cell.length_c   1.000
_cell.angle_alpha   90.00
_cell.angle_beta   90.00
_cell.angle_gamma   90.00
#
_symmetry.space_group_name_H-M   'P 1'
#
loop_
_entity.id
_entity.type
_entity.pdbx_description
1 polymer ?
#
loop_
_entity_poly.entity_id
_entity_poly.type
_entity_poly.pdbx_seq_one_letter_code
_entity_poly.pdbx_strand_id
1 'polypeptide(L)'
;MSKKKNRPHGHYCKICGEYKANEKFSGKGHAAHICKACSSLSAAEKAEAMDMNRLMSFPMRRLSESEKKWLKAKMKDNCPEVADMAKEVYNICFPHAECNAMKKQLIINILSFKVHTEVYDRYGDMEMADCLFTIDRKSRTLTMTDFHTDSGEQSVVLDGGKMAKLLRYIVHTLEIFMWEQDYCLNPDGDDFFTDILLKEGIYVDDLGEKGEALPEEPEGRPSWQVHIEYSNHTVQDISGFDDYLPERPEELYLSFMEYFESDYEIL
;
A
#
# COMPACT_ATOMS: atom_id res chain seq x y z
N MET A 1 -42.45 4.98 -46.37
CA MET A 1 -41.08 5.39 -45.98
C MET A 1 -40.45 4.27 -45.14
N SER A 2 -39.52 3.51 -45.71
CA SER A 2 -38.89 2.37 -45.02
C SER A 2 -37.94 2.87 -43.92
N LYS A 3 -38.18 2.43 -42.67
CA LYS A 3 -37.31 2.68 -41.52
C LYS A 3 -35.90 2.16 -41.83
N LYS A 4 -34.94 3.05 -42.07
CA LYS A 4 -33.51 2.70 -42.09
C LYS A 4 -33.16 2.17 -40.70
N LYS A 5 -32.98 0.86 -40.58
CA LYS A 5 -32.42 0.24 -39.37
C LYS A 5 -30.98 0.74 -39.24
N ASN A 6 -30.72 1.61 -38.26
CA ASN A 6 -29.38 1.99 -37.84
C ASN A 6 -28.67 0.72 -37.34
N ARG A 7 -27.98 0.02 -38.24
CA ARG A 7 -27.08 -1.07 -37.85
C ARG A 7 -25.83 -0.41 -37.26
N PRO A 8 -25.23 -0.91 -36.17
CA PRO A 8 -23.99 -0.32 -35.64
C PRO A 8 -22.92 -0.35 -36.75
N HIS A 9 -22.37 0.82 -37.11
CA HIS A 9 -21.50 1.01 -38.28
C HIS A 9 -20.03 0.68 -37.97
N GLY A 10 -19.76 -0.51 -37.42
CA GLY A 10 -18.38 -0.92 -37.22
C GLY A 10 -18.20 -2.34 -36.70
N HIS A 11 -16.98 -2.83 -36.88
CA HIS A 11 -16.50 -4.14 -36.45
C HIS A 11 -15.21 -3.98 -35.66
N TYR A 12 -15.05 -4.78 -34.61
CA TYR A 12 -13.87 -4.77 -33.75
C TYR A 12 -12.70 -5.49 -34.41
N CYS A 13 -11.50 -4.91 -34.33
CA CYS A 13 -10.24 -5.54 -34.73
C CYS A 13 -9.47 -6.02 -33.50
N LYS A 14 -9.21 -7.33 -33.39
CA LYS A 14 -8.51 -7.90 -32.22
C LYS A 14 -7.01 -7.57 -32.13
N ILE A 15 -6.39 -7.15 -33.25
CA ILE A 15 -4.96 -6.83 -33.29
C ILE A 15 -4.72 -5.43 -32.73
N CYS A 16 -5.45 -4.42 -33.20
CA CYS A 16 -5.24 -3.03 -32.78
C CYS A 16 -6.24 -2.53 -31.75
N GLY A 17 -7.26 -3.31 -31.38
CA GLY A 17 -8.24 -2.92 -30.35
C GLY A 17 -9.33 -1.95 -30.79
N GLU A 18 -9.33 -1.50 -32.05
CA GLU A 18 -10.25 -0.45 -32.50
C GLU A 18 -11.51 -1.01 -33.17
N TYR A 19 -12.64 -0.32 -32.97
CA TYR A 19 -13.83 -0.46 -33.81
C TYR A 19 -13.64 0.33 -35.10
N LYS A 20 -13.69 -0.35 -36.26
CA LYS A 20 -13.53 0.28 -37.57
C LYS A 20 -14.76 -0.01 -38.45
N ALA A 21 -15.03 0.88 -39.40
CA ALA A 21 -16.10 0.66 -40.39
C ALA A 21 -15.90 -0.65 -41.18
N ASN A 22 -16.99 -1.30 -41.58
CA ASN A 22 -16.96 -2.62 -42.23
C ASN A 22 -16.10 -2.64 -43.51
N GLU A 23 -16.03 -1.53 -44.25
CA GLU A 23 -15.20 -1.39 -45.46
C GLU A 23 -13.69 -1.51 -45.21
N LYS A 24 -13.26 -1.29 -43.95
CA LYS A 24 -11.87 -1.45 -43.51
C LYS A 24 -11.51 -2.92 -43.23
N PHE A 25 -12.45 -3.84 -43.41
CA PHE A 25 -12.21 -5.29 -43.32
C PHE A 25 -12.31 -5.92 -44.71
N SER A 26 -11.51 -6.96 -44.94
CA SER A 26 -11.70 -7.85 -46.10
C SER A 26 -12.69 -8.96 -45.73
N GLY A 27 -13.27 -9.69 -46.70
CA GLY A 27 -14.19 -10.79 -46.39
C GLY A 27 -13.60 -11.81 -45.41
N LYS A 28 -12.34 -12.21 -45.62
CA LYS A 28 -11.59 -13.09 -44.69
C LYS A 28 -11.25 -12.37 -43.37
N GLY A 29 -10.86 -11.10 -43.43
CA GLY A 29 -10.55 -10.30 -42.24
C GLY A 29 -11.75 -10.08 -41.32
N HIS A 30 -12.96 -10.00 -41.88
CA HIS A 30 -14.20 -9.86 -41.12
C HIS A 30 -14.47 -11.11 -40.28
N ALA A 31 -14.29 -12.31 -40.85
CA ALA A 31 -14.41 -13.56 -40.10
C ALA A 31 -13.32 -13.73 -39.03
N ALA A 32 -12.12 -13.21 -39.28
CA ALA A 32 -10.99 -13.31 -38.36
C ALA A 32 -10.93 -12.17 -37.31
N HIS A 33 -11.80 -11.17 -37.40
CA HIS A 33 -11.73 -9.91 -36.65
C HIS A 33 -10.40 -9.15 -36.83
N ILE A 34 -9.89 -9.10 -38.06
CA ILE A 34 -8.62 -8.44 -38.42
C ILE A 34 -8.88 -7.42 -39.54
N CYS A 35 -8.60 -6.14 -39.27
CA CYS A 35 -8.74 -5.09 -40.27
C CYS A 35 -7.67 -5.18 -41.36
N LYS A 36 -7.90 -4.55 -42.52
CA LYS A 36 -6.97 -4.56 -43.66
C LYS A 36 -5.57 -4.07 -43.28
N ALA A 37 -5.47 -3.01 -42.48
CA ALA A 37 -4.19 -2.46 -42.02
C ALA A 37 -3.40 -3.46 -41.15
N CYS A 38 -4.08 -4.11 -40.19
CA CYS A 38 -3.44 -5.13 -39.37
C CYS A 38 -3.13 -6.41 -40.16
N SER A 39 -3.86 -6.68 -41.25
CA SER A 39 -3.61 -7.87 -42.06
C SER A 39 -2.24 -7.84 -42.77
N SER A 40 -1.75 -6.66 -43.15
CA SER A 40 -0.48 -6.47 -43.85
C SER A 40 0.76 -6.47 -42.95
N LEU A 41 0.58 -6.38 -41.62
CA LEU A 41 1.67 -6.42 -40.66
C LEU A 41 2.37 -7.79 -40.62
N SER A 42 3.64 -7.80 -40.27
CA SER A 42 4.39 -9.02 -39.97
C SER A 42 3.83 -9.74 -38.73
N ALA A 43 4.27 -10.98 -38.50
CA ALA A 43 3.84 -11.74 -37.32
C ALA A 43 4.30 -11.09 -36.00
N ALA A 44 5.50 -10.50 -35.99
CA ALA A 44 6.05 -9.80 -34.82
C ALA A 44 5.23 -8.54 -34.49
N GLU A 45 5.02 -7.67 -35.48
CA GLU A 45 4.23 -6.43 -35.30
C GLU A 45 2.78 -6.75 -34.88
N LYS A 46 2.19 -7.84 -35.38
CA LYS A 46 0.86 -8.30 -34.94
C LYS A 46 0.87 -8.74 -33.48
N ALA A 47 1.92 -9.44 -33.04
CA ALA A 47 2.05 -9.90 -31.67
C ALA A 47 2.22 -8.71 -30.71
N GLU A 48 3.10 -7.77 -31.04
CA GLU A 48 3.33 -6.54 -30.28
C GLU A 48 2.03 -5.71 -30.16
N ALA A 49 1.31 -5.50 -31.27
CA ALA A 49 0.04 -4.78 -31.25
C ALA A 49 -1.02 -5.49 -30.38
N MET A 50 -1.09 -6.83 -30.43
CA MET A 50 -2.00 -7.60 -29.57
C MET A 50 -1.62 -7.49 -28.09
N ASP A 51 -0.33 -7.55 -27.77
CA ASP A 51 0.18 -7.41 -26.41
C ASP A 51 -0.11 -6.01 -25.86
N MET A 52 0.16 -4.96 -26.64
CA MET A 52 -0.17 -3.57 -26.30
C MET A 52 -1.67 -3.37 -26.10
N ASN A 53 -2.51 -3.86 -27.03
CA ASN A 53 -3.96 -3.79 -26.89
C ASN A 53 -4.44 -4.51 -25.61
N ARG A 54 -3.82 -5.64 -25.27
CA ARG A 54 -4.12 -6.37 -24.04
C ARG A 54 -3.70 -5.58 -22.79
N LEU A 55 -2.52 -4.96 -22.79
CA LEU A 55 -2.05 -4.11 -21.68
C LEU A 55 -2.97 -2.89 -21.48
N MET A 56 -3.40 -2.26 -22.56
CA MET A 56 -4.33 -1.12 -22.50
C MET A 56 -5.74 -1.52 -22.02
N SER A 57 -6.13 -2.78 -22.21
CA SER A 57 -7.42 -3.31 -21.75
C SER A 57 -7.33 -4.08 -20.43
N PHE A 58 -6.18 -4.04 -19.75
CA PHE A 58 -5.99 -4.76 -18.50
C PHE A 58 -6.93 -4.20 -17.42
N PRO A 59 -7.60 -5.07 -16.63
CA PRO A 59 -8.44 -4.59 -15.56
C PRO A 59 -7.57 -3.97 -14.46
N MET A 60 -7.79 -2.69 -14.16
CA MET A 60 -7.14 -1.94 -13.07
C MET A 60 -7.59 -2.41 -11.66
N ARG A 61 -7.97 -3.68 -11.50
CA ARG A 61 -8.49 -4.30 -10.27
C ARG A 61 -7.78 -5.63 -10.01
N ARG A 62 -8.39 -6.54 -9.24
CA ARG A 62 -7.84 -7.86 -8.91
C ARG A 62 -7.55 -8.68 -10.17
N LEU A 63 -6.27 -8.94 -10.39
CA LEU A 63 -5.77 -9.83 -11.44
C LEU A 63 -5.81 -11.29 -10.99
N SER A 64 -6.16 -12.18 -11.91
CA SER A 64 -5.98 -13.63 -11.73
C SER A 64 -4.49 -14.00 -11.73
N GLU A 65 -4.15 -15.18 -11.18
CA GLU A 65 -2.75 -15.63 -11.13
C GLU A 65 -2.12 -15.82 -12.53
N SER A 66 -2.92 -16.21 -13.53
CA SER A 66 -2.45 -16.32 -14.91
C SER A 66 -2.17 -14.96 -15.54
N GLU A 67 -3.00 -13.95 -15.27
CA GLU A 67 -2.79 -12.56 -15.70
C GLU A 67 -1.57 -11.95 -15.05
N LYS A 68 -1.40 -12.13 -13.73
CA LYS A 68 -0.18 -11.70 -13.01
C LYS A 68 1.07 -12.31 -13.60
N LYS A 69 1.06 -13.62 -13.87
CA LYS A 69 2.21 -14.32 -14.46
C LYS A 69 2.52 -13.82 -15.87
N TRP A 70 1.48 -13.58 -16.68
CA TRP A 70 1.64 -13.03 -18.01
C TRP A 70 2.21 -11.61 -17.98
N LEU A 71 1.68 -10.73 -17.13
CA LEU A 71 2.13 -9.35 -16.97
C LEU A 71 3.61 -9.29 -16.52
N LYS A 72 3.98 -10.09 -15.50
CA LYS A 72 5.38 -10.20 -15.05
C LYS A 72 6.33 -10.71 -16.12
N ALA A 73 5.87 -11.57 -17.02
CA ALA A 73 6.68 -12.02 -18.15
C ALA A 73 6.87 -10.89 -19.18
N LYS A 74 5.81 -10.10 -19.44
CA LYS A 74 5.85 -8.98 -20.39
C LYS A 74 6.69 -7.79 -19.94
N MET A 75 6.88 -7.58 -18.64
CA MET A 75 7.85 -6.60 -18.13
C MET A 75 9.30 -6.86 -18.60
N LYS A 76 9.60 -8.08 -19.08
CA LYS A 76 10.91 -8.50 -19.58
C LYS A 76 10.88 -8.84 -21.08
N ASP A 77 9.92 -8.30 -21.81
CA ASP A 77 9.80 -8.52 -23.26
C ASP A 77 10.98 -7.88 -24.02
N ASN A 78 11.27 -8.39 -25.21
CA ASN A 78 12.33 -7.85 -26.07
C ASN A 78 11.91 -6.52 -26.73
N CYS A 79 10.60 -6.28 -26.86
CA CYS A 79 10.06 -5.01 -27.34
C CYS A 79 9.98 -4.00 -26.17
N PRO A 80 10.77 -2.90 -26.18
CA PRO A 80 10.80 -1.95 -25.08
C PRO A 80 9.44 -1.31 -24.79
N GLU A 81 8.68 -0.96 -25.84
CA GLU A 81 7.36 -0.34 -25.71
C GLU A 81 6.37 -1.24 -24.94
N VAL A 82 6.38 -2.55 -25.23
CA VAL A 82 5.56 -3.55 -24.53
C VAL A 82 6.05 -3.73 -23.10
N ALA A 83 7.36 -3.77 -22.89
CA ALA A 83 7.97 -3.97 -21.58
C ALA A 83 7.69 -2.79 -20.64
N ASP A 84 7.77 -1.55 -21.13
CA ASP A 84 7.56 -0.34 -20.34
C ASP A 84 6.08 -0.16 -20.01
N MET A 85 5.18 -0.33 -20.99
CA MET A 85 3.73 -0.35 -20.74
C MET A 85 3.34 -1.45 -19.72
N ALA A 86 3.98 -2.62 -19.78
CA ALA A 86 3.74 -3.68 -18.81
C ALA A 86 4.19 -3.31 -17.38
N LYS A 87 5.27 -2.55 -17.23
CA LYS A 87 5.72 -2.03 -15.92
C LYS A 87 4.74 -0.99 -15.40
N GLU A 88 4.28 -0.06 -16.22
CA GLU A 88 3.27 0.94 -15.84
C GLU A 88 1.98 0.28 -15.34
N VAL A 89 1.43 -0.66 -16.13
CA VAL A 89 0.24 -1.43 -15.73
C VAL A 89 0.48 -2.23 -14.45
N TYR A 90 1.67 -2.81 -14.29
CA TYR A 90 2.02 -3.53 -13.06
C TYR A 90 2.07 -2.61 -11.85
N ASN A 91 2.65 -1.42 -11.97
CA ASN A 91 2.74 -0.45 -10.88
C ASN A 91 1.35 0.10 -10.51
N ILE A 92 0.46 0.32 -11.49
CA ILE A 92 -0.93 0.72 -11.21
C ILE A 92 -1.70 -0.41 -10.50
N CYS A 93 -1.53 -1.66 -10.94
CA CYS A 93 -2.20 -2.82 -10.32
C CYS A 93 -1.61 -3.17 -8.94
N PHE A 94 -0.35 -2.82 -8.69
CA PHE A 94 0.39 -3.14 -7.48
C PHE A 94 1.24 -1.95 -7.02
N PRO A 95 0.62 -0.86 -6.56
CA PRO A 95 1.33 0.38 -6.19
C PRO A 95 2.40 0.16 -5.12
N HIS A 96 2.18 -0.81 -4.23
CA HIS A 96 3.12 -1.17 -3.18
C HIS A 96 3.95 -2.41 -3.48
N ALA A 97 3.99 -2.94 -4.72
CA ALA A 97 4.70 -4.20 -5.00
C ALA A 97 6.21 -4.10 -4.76
N GLU A 98 6.84 -3.00 -5.17
CA GLU A 98 8.27 -2.78 -4.97
C GLU A 98 8.58 -2.59 -3.49
N CYS A 99 7.82 -1.73 -2.80
CA CYS A 99 7.91 -1.53 -1.34
C CYS A 99 7.69 -2.85 -0.58
N ASN A 100 6.68 -3.64 -0.94
CA ASN A 100 6.41 -4.94 -0.31
C ASN A 100 7.50 -5.98 -0.64
N ALA A 101 8.10 -5.93 -1.82
CA ALA A 101 9.23 -6.79 -2.17
C ALA A 101 10.48 -6.42 -1.36
N MET A 102 10.72 -5.13 -1.12
CA MET A 102 11.76 -4.63 -0.24
C MET A 102 11.48 -5.01 1.22
N LYS A 103 10.26 -4.76 1.73
CA LYS A 103 9.82 -5.11 3.09
C LYS A 103 9.98 -6.61 3.38
N LYS A 104 9.78 -7.50 2.38
CA LYS A 104 10.05 -8.95 2.50
C LYS A 104 11.51 -9.33 2.71
N GLN A 105 12.44 -8.44 2.38
CA GLN A 105 13.87 -8.63 2.61
C GLN A 105 14.34 -8.00 3.92
N LEU A 106 13.52 -7.14 4.53
CA LEU A 106 13.84 -6.50 5.80
C LEU A 106 13.71 -7.51 6.93
N ILE A 107 14.79 -7.63 7.70
CA ILE A 107 14.79 -8.42 8.93
C ILE A 107 15.23 -7.49 10.05
N ILE A 108 14.33 -7.22 10.99
CA ILE A 108 14.61 -6.37 12.15
C ILE A 108 15.65 -7.09 13.03
N ASN A 109 16.71 -6.38 13.41
CA ASN A 109 17.67 -6.81 14.43
C ASN A 109 17.31 -6.21 15.79
N ILE A 110 17.13 -4.90 15.82
CA ILE A 110 16.79 -4.14 17.01
C ILE A 110 15.60 -3.24 16.68
N LEU A 111 14.62 -3.18 17.58
CA LEU A 111 13.52 -2.23 17.50
C LEU A 111 13.35 -1.60 18.88
N SER A 112 13.36 -0.28 18.95
CA SER A 112 13.04 0.49 20.14
C SER A 112 11.78 1.29 19.88
N PHE A 113 10.76 1.12 20.71
CA PHE A 113 9.48 1.80 20.58
C PHE A 113 9.16 2.52 21.88
N LYS A 114 9.09 3.84 21.81
CA LYS A 114 8.77 4.73 22.92
C LYS A 114 7.37 5.29 22.72
N VAL A 115 6.57 5.26 23.78
CA VAL A 115 5.23 5.85 23.83
C VAL A 115 5.21 6.83 24.99
N HIS A 116 4.66 8.02 24.77
CA HIS A 116 4.46 9.09 25.73
C HIS A 116 3.17 9.87 25.40
N THR A 117 2.02 9.21 25.56
CA THR A 117 0.71 9.78 25.22
C THR A 117 -0.41 9.05 25.96
N GLU A 118 -1.63 9.60 25.90
CA GLU A 118 -2.83 8.95 26.41
C GLU A 118 -3.22 7.80 25.47
N VAL A 119 -3.41 6.61 26.04
CA VAL A 119 -3.83 5.39 25.34
C VAL A 119 -5.09 4.84 26.01
N TYR A 120 -5.94 4.17 25.23
CA TYR A 120 -7.09 3.47 25.79
C TYR A 120 -6.65 2.11 26.32
N ASP A 121 -7.03 1.82 27.55
CA ASP A 121 -6.89 0.48 28.10
C ASP A 121 -7.94 -0.49 27.49
N ARG A 122 -7.87 -1.76 27.88
CA ARG A 122 -8.82 -2.78 27.41
C ARG A 122 -10.27 -2.56 27.85
N TYR A 123 -10.51 -1.65 28.79
CA TYR A 123 -11.82 -1.29 29.32
C TYR A 123 -12.37 0.01 28.70
N GLY A 124 -11.56 0.72 27.90
CA GLY A 124 -11.90 1.96 27.23
C GLY A 124 -11.64 3.21 28.08
N ASP A 125 -10.90 3.07 29.18
CA ASP A 125 -10.46 4.19 30.00
C ASP A 125 -9.14 4.75 29.44
N MET A 126 -9.00 6.08 29.42
CA MET A 126 -7.76 6.74 28.97
C MET A 126 -6.73 6.73 30.09
N GLU A 127 -5.55 6.18 29.80
CA GLU A 127 -4.42 6.15 30.69
C GLU A 127 -3.18 6.76 30.02
N MET A 128 -2.36 7.48 30.79
CA MET A 128 -1.09 7.99 30.29
C MET A 128 -0.07 6.84 30.21
N ALA A 129 0.39 6.54 29.01
CA ALA A 129 1.50 5.61 28.80
C ALA A 129 2.81 6.38 28.59
N ASP A 130 3.78 6.21 29.49
CA ASP A 130 5.19 6.58 29.29
C ASP A 130 6.05 5.33 29.43
N CYS A 131 6.30 4.66 28.31
CA CYS A 131 7.00 3.39 28.29
C CYS A 131 7.96 3.28 27.10
N LEU A 132 8.99 2.47 27.29
CA LEU A 132 9.97 2.12 26.26
C LEU A 132 10.02 0.60 26.12
N PHE A 133 9.75 0.12 24.92
CA PHE A 133 9.94 -1.27 24.53
C PHE A 133 11.20 -1.42 23.70
N THR A 134 11.99 -2.45 23.97
CA THR A 134 13.15 -2.80 23.14
C THR A 134 13.11 -4.28 22.76
N ILE A 135 13.13 -4.57 21.47
CA ILE A 135 13.30 -5.92 20.94
C ILE A 135 14.73 -6.06 20.45
N ASP A 136 15.41 -7.11 20.90
CA ASP A 136 16.64 -7.60 20.28
C ASP A 136 16.43 -9.02 19.76
N ARG A 137 16.51 -9.16 18.45
CA ARG A 137 16.36 -10.44 17.75
C ARG A 137 17.45 -11.45 18.11
N LYS A 138 18.69 -11.03 18.36
CA LYS A 138 19.82 -11.93 18.62
C LYS A 138 19.71 -12.54 20.01
N SER A 139 19.42 -11.73 21.02
CA SER A 139 19.13 -12.22 22.36
C SER A 139 17.74 -12.88 22.47
N ARG A 140 16.85 -12.58 21.52
CA ARG A 140 15.42 -12.97 21.51
C ARG A 140 14.68 -12.41 22.72
N THR A 141 15.07 -11.22 23.13
CA THR A 141 14.51 -10.55 24.30
C THR A 141 13.62 -9.40 23.85
N LEU A 142 12.45 -9.30 24.46
CA LEU A 142 11.60 -8.11 24.46
C LEU A 142 11.69 -7.51 25.87
N THR A 143 12.16 -6.28 25.98
CA THR A 143 12.21 -5.54 27.24
C THR A 143 11.17 -4.42 27.23
N MET A 144 10.67 -4.10 28.41
CA MET A 144 9.74 -2.99 28.65
C MET A 144 10.20 -2.25 29.89
N THR A 145 10.29 -0.94 29.77
CA THR A 145 10.53 -0.03 30.88
C THR A 145 9.36 0.93 30.94
N ASP A 146 8.57 0.81 31.99
CA ASP A 146 7.51 1.76 32.33
C ASP A 146 8.10 2.87 33.22
N PHE A 147 7.96 4.12 32.80
CA PHE A 147 8.49 5.28 33.52
C PHE A 147 7.50 5.84 34.56
N HIS A 148 6.26 5.36 34.60
CA HIS A 148 5.28 5.73 35.63
C HIS A 148 5.35 4.83 36.87
N THR A 149 5.75 3.58 36.71
CA THR A 149 5.88 2.65 37.83
C THR A 149 7.35 2.46 38.21
N ASP A 150 7.63 2.38 39.51
CA ASP A 150 8.99 2.06 40.02
C ASP A 150 9.35 0.56 39.81
N SER A 151 8.66 -0.09 38.86
CA SER A 151 8.72 -1.53 38.58
C SER A 151 10.03 -1.95 37.90
N GLY A 152 10.79 -1.00 37.36
CA GLY A 152 12.06 -1.22 36.71
C GLY A 152 11.92 -1.82 35.31
N GLU A 153 13.05 -2.22 34.72
CA GLU A 153 13.08 -2.87 33.40
C GLU A 153 12.59 -4.33 33.52
N GLN A 154 11.49 -4.64 32.83
CA GLN A 154 10.97 -5.99 32.68
C GLN A 154 11.50 -6.59 31.39
N SER A 155 11.84 -7.88 31.38
CA SER A 155 12.35 -8.56 30.19
C SER A 155 11.75 -9.93 30.02
N VAL A 156 11.34 -10.23 28.79
CA VAL A 156 10.75 -11.51 28.39
C VAL A 156 11.59 -12.11 27.27
N VAL A 157 12.05 -13.34 27.48
CA VAL A 157 12.79 -14.09 26.45
C VAL A 157 11.79 -14.92 25.63
N LEU A 158 11.74 -14.65 24.33
CA LEU A 158 10.84 -15.31 23.40
C LEU A 158 11.51 -16.54 22.75
N ASP A 159 10.70 -17.57 22.50
CA ASP A 159 11.12 -18.67 21.61
C ASP A 159 11.40 -18.15 20.20
N GLY A 160 12.31 -18.81 19.48
CA GLY A 160 12.71 -18.41 18.12
C GLY A 160 11.52 -18.32 17.15
N GLY A 161 10.53 -19.21 17.28
CA GLY A 161 9.31 -19.17 16.47
C GLY A 161 8.42 -17.97 16.80
N LYS A 162 8.21 -17.69 18.11
CA LYS A 162 7.42 -16.55 18.59
C LYS A 162 8.07 -15.22 18.19
N MET A 163 9.37 -15.07 18.40
CA MET A 163 10.14 -13.89 18.00
C MET A 163 10.02 -13.64 16.49
N ALA A 164 10.22 -14.68 15.67
CA ALA A 164 10.11 -14.53 14.22
C ALA A 164 8.67 -14.21 13.76
N LYS A 165 7.64 -14.70 14.47
CA LYS A 165 6.24 -14.36 14.20
C LYS A 165 5.96 -12.89 14.53
N LEU A 166 6.41 -12.41 15.69
CA LEU A 166 6.25 -11.02 16.12
C LEU A 166 6.91 -10.07 15.12
N LEU A 167 8.19 -10.29 14.78
CA LEU A 167 8.90 -9.43 13.82
C LEU A 167 8.25 -9.42 12.43
N ARG A 168 7.72 -10.56 11.96
CA ARG A 168 6.97 -10.62 10.71
C ARG A 168 5.63 -9.89 10.79
N TYR A 169 4.91 -10.04 11.89
CA TYR A 169 3.64 -9.35 12.10
C TYR A 169 3.84 -7.84 12.07
N ILE A 170 4.86 -7.37 12.78
CA ILE A 170 5.33 -5.99 12.75
C ILE A 170 5.57 -5.57 11.28
N VAL A 171 6.56 -6.15 10.60
CA VAL A 171 6.97 -5.69 9.25
C VAL A 171 5.87 -5.83 8.19
N HIS A 172 5.05 -6.87 8.25
CA HIS A 172 4.12 -7.23 7.17
C HIS A 172 2.65 -6.91 7.44
N THR A 173 2.25 -6.63 8.68
CA THR A 173 0.83 -6.46 9.06
C THR A 173 0.56 -5.07 9.61
N LEU A 174 1.36 -4.64 10.59
CA LEU A 174 1.12 -3.35 11.23
C LEU A 174 1.43 -2.19 10.28
N GLU A 175 2.31 -2.39 9.28
CA GLU A 175 2.67 -1.40 8.25
C GLU A 175 3.13 -0.04 8.81
N ILE A 176 3.48 0.02 10.11
CA ILE A 176 4.03 1.21 10.80
C ILE A 176 5.30 1.72 10.09
N PHE A 177 5.96 0.84 9.31
CA PHE A 177 7.16 1.10 8.53
C PHE A 177 6.80 1.74 7.19
N MET A 178 6.51 3.03 7.24
CA MET A 178 6.29 3.86 6.07
C MET A 178 7.60 4.57 5.70
N TRP A 179 8.05 4.41 4.45
CA TRP A 179 9.15 5.19 3.89
C TRP A 179 8.62 6.52 3.35
N GLU A 180 9.44 7.56 3.26
CA GLU A 180 9.04 8.82 2.61
C GLU A 180 8.48 8.59 1.20
N GLN A 181 9.01 7.59 0.49
CA GLN A 181 8.55 7.19 -0.83
C GLN A 181 7.16 6.53 -0.82
N ASP A 182 6.70 6.01 0.33
CA ASP A 182 5.32 5.55 0.52
C ASP A 182 4.32 6.73 0.57
N TYR A 183 4.80 7.97 0.84
CA TYR A 183 4.03 9.22 0.76
C TYR A 183 4.12 9.92 -0.61
N CYS A 184 4.92 9.43 -1.56
CA CYS A 184 5.02 10.02 -2.90
C CYS A 184 3.80 9.71 -3.80
N LEU A 185 2.62 9.55 -3.20
CA LEU A 185 1.33 9.71 -3.87
C LEU A 185 0.75 11.06 -3.45
N ASN A 186 1.36 12.11 -3.99
CA ASN A 186 0.81 13.46 -4.18
C ASN A 186 0.43 14.32 -2.93
N PRO A 187 1.17 15.41 -2.65
CA PRO A 187 0.59 16.58 -2.00
C PRO A 187 -0.29 17.41 -2.96
N ASP A 188 -0.11 17.25 -4.29
CA ASP A 188 -0.69 18.11 -5.32
C ASP A 188 -1.58 17.35 -6.34
N GLY A 189 -2.13 16.21 -5.93
CA GLY A 189 -2.84 15.28 -6.80
C GLY A 189 -4.33 15.33 -6.53
N ASP A 190 -4.97 16.34 -7.09
CA ASP A 190 -6.35 16.34 -7.53
C ASP A 190 -7.32 15.47 -6.71
N ASP A 191 -8.00 16.18 -5.84
CA ASP A 191 -9.14 15.88 -4.99
C ASP A 191 -10.33 15.27 -5.78
N PHE A 192 -10.12 14.17 -6.49
CA PHE A 192 -11.12 13.50 -7.32
C PHE A 192 -12.15 12.74 -6.47
N PHE A 193 -11.98 12.72 -5.15
CA PHE A 193 -12.90 12.13 -4.20
C PHE A 193 -13.88 13.14 -3.57
N THR A 194 -13.62 14.45 -3.64
CA THR A 194 -14.56 15.47 -3.15
C THR A 194 -15.68 15.79 -4.16
N ASP A 195 -15.47 15.53 -5.45
CA ASP A 195 -16.47 15.78 -6.50
C ASP A 195 -17.66 14.79 -6.49
N ILE A 196 -17.52 13.62 -5.87
CA ILE A 196 -18.65 12.66 -5.74
C ILE A 196 -19.56 13.05 -4.57
N LEU A 197 -19.01 13.62 -3.49
CA LEU A 197 -19.79 14.04 -2.32
C LEU A 197 -20.53 15.37 -2.56
N LEU A 198 -19.99 16.26 -3.41
CA LEU A 198 -20.68 17.49 -3.82
C LEU A 198 -21.91 17.24 -4.71
N LYS A 199 -22.01 16.06 -5.34
CA LYS A 199 -23.12 15.74 -6.25
C LYS A 199 -24.38 15.20 -5.57
N GLU A 200 -24.31 14.87 -4.27
CA GLU A 200 -25.45 14.40 -3.46
C GLU A 200 -25.96 15.40 -2.41
N GLY A 201 -25.67 16.70 -2.57
CA GLY A 201 -26.52 17.76 -1.99
C GLY A 201 -26.73 17.74 -0.47
N ILE A 202 -25.74 17.30 0.30
CA ILE A 202 -25.75 17.46 1.76
C ILE A 202 -25.29 18.89 2.06
N TYR A 203 -26.21 19.70 2.58
CA TYR A 203 -26.02 21.11 2.90
C TYR A 203 -24.80 21.31 3.80
N VAL A 204 -23.87 22.15 3.32
CA VAL A 204 -22.89 22.85 4.15
C VAL A 204 -23.67 23.93 4.89
N ASP A 205 -23.83 23.78 6.20
CA ASP A 205 -24.20 24.90 7.06
C ASP A 205 -23.28 24.90 8.29
N ASP A 206 -22.63 26.05 8.43
CA ASP A 206 -22.01 26.56 9.64
C ASP A 206 -20.81 25.79 10.21
N LEU A 207 -19.60 26.28 9.92
CA LEU A 207 -18.65 26.69 10.97
C LEU A 207 -17.63 27.65 10.34
N GLY A 208 -17.74 28.90 10.77
CA GLY A 208 -16.92 30.01 10.33
C GLY A 208 -15.53 30.08 10.96
N GLU A 209 -14.88 31.16 10.56
CA GLU A 209 -13.63 31.73 11.05
C GLU A 209 -12.32 31.06 10.61
N LYS A 210 -11.60 31.83 9.77
CA LYS A 210 -10.16 31.76 9.60
C LYS A 210 -9.48 31.79 10.97
N GLY A 211 -9.06 30.63 11.45
CA GLY A 211 -8.13 30.52 12.56
C GLY A 211 -6.78 31.10 12.16
N GLU A 212 -6.33 32.08 12.94
CA GLU A 212 -5.03 32.74 12.83
C GLU A 212 -3.90 31.71 12.97
N ALA A 213 -2.79 31.95 12.25
CA ALA A 213 -1.59 31.14 12.34
C ALA A 213 -1.08 31.16 13.79
N LEU A 214 -1.20 30.03 14.48
CA LEU A 214 -0.60 29.82 15.79
C LEU A 214 0.93 29.81 15.68
N PRO A 215 1.65 30.33 16.67
CA PRO A 215 3.11 30.37 16.67
C PRO A 215 3.69 28.95 16.71
N GLU A 216 4.80 28.73 15.98
CA GLU A 216 5.64 27.53 16.10
C GLU A 216 6.20 27.44 17.53
N GLU A 217 5.57 26.60 18.35
CA GLU A 217 6.13 26.13 19.61
C GLU A 217 7.40 25.29 19.32
N PRO A 218 8.42 25.34 20.19
CA PRO A 218 9.65 24.57 20.01
C PRO A 218 9.33 23.08 19.90
N GLU A 219 9.94 22.39 18.93
CA GLU A 219 9.79 20.94 18.68
C GLU A 219 9.62 20.15 19.99
N GLY A 220 8.37 19.78 20.28
CA GLY A 220 7.97 19.12 21.51
C GLY A 220 8.55 17.70 21.61
N ARG A 221 8.48 17.09 22.81
CA ARG A 221 8.78 15.66 22.96
C ARG A 221 7.78 14.87 22.08
N PRO A 222 8.23 13.93 21.22
CA PRO A 222 7.30 13.16 20.40
C PRO A 222 6.43 12.27 21.29
N SER A 223 5.14 12.23 20.96
CA SER A 223 4.12 11.39 21.60
C SER A 223 4.40 9.91 21.42
N TRP A 224 5.03 9.54 20.32
CA TRP A 224 5.60 8.21 20.13
C TRP A 224 6.80 8.25 19.17
N GLN A 225 7.71 7.31 19.34
CA GLN A 225 8.90 7.18 18.52
C GLN A 225 9.26 5.71 18.31
N VAL A 226 9.54 5.32 17.07
CA VAL A 226 10.06 4.00 16.72
C VAL A 226 11.43 4.15 16.07
N HIS A 227 12.43 3.50 16.64
CA HIS A 227 13.78 3.36 16.10
C HIS A 227 14.04 1.90 15.72
N ILE A 228 14.59 1.65 14.55
CA ILE A 228 14.77 0.30 14.03
C ILE A 228 16.12 0.16 13.38
N GLU A 229 16.81 -0.92 13.72
CA GLU A 229 18.00 -1.38 13.00
C GLU A 229 17.68 -2.68 12.27
N TYR A 230 17.83 -2.68 10.95
CA TYR A 230 17.66 -3.86 10.11
C TYR A 230 18.98 -4.64 9.94
N SER A 231 18.89 -5.90 9.49
CA SER A 231 20.05 -6.77 9.28
C SER A 231 21.01 -6.34 8.19
N ASN A 232 20.56 -5.47 7.29
CA ASN A 232 21.37 -4.83 6.25
C ASN A 232 21.98 -3.49 6.74
N HIS A 233 21.97 -3.23 8.05
CA HIS A 233 22.46 -2.01 8.70
C HIS A 233 21.72 -0.73 8.28
N THR A 234 20.56 -0.86 7.64
CA THR A 234 19.67 0.29 7.42
C THR A 234 19.00 0.62 8.74
N VAL A 235 18.92 1.90 9.06
CA VAL A 235 18.26 2.41 10.26
C VAL A 235 17.04 3.22 9.83
N GLN A 236 15.95 3.09 10.57
CA GLN A 236 14.72 3.84 10.34
C GLN A 236 14.22 4.43 11.65
N ASP A 237 13.98 5.73 11.64
CA ASP A 237 13.46 6.51 12.74
C ASP A 237 12.13 7.14 12.31
N ILE A 238 11.08 6.90 13.09
CA ILE A 238 9.75 7.44 12.86
C ILE A 238 9.26 8.04 14.17
N SER A 239 8.76 9.26 14.14
CA SER A 239 8.22 9.95 15.31
C SER A 239 6.89 10.59 14.96
N GLY A 240 5.93 10.53 15.89
CA GLY A 240 4.67 11.26 15.81
C GLY A 240 4.55 12.25 16.95
N PHE A 241 3.97 13.41 16.65
CA PHE A 241 3.76 14.50 17.61
C PHE A 241 2.27 14.74 17.88
N ASP A 242 1.39 13.89 17.34
CA ASP A 242 -0.04 13.97 17.57
C ASP A 242 -0.36 13.70 19.04
N ASP A 243 -1.39 14.35 19.57
CA ASP A 243 -1.81 14.20 20.97
C ASP A 243 -2.41 12.83 21.29
N TYR A 244 -2.55 11.95 20.29
CA TYR A 244 -3.07 10.59 20.41
C TYR A 244 -2.19 9.59 19.67
N LEU A 245 -2.25 8.32 20.08
CA LEU A 245 -1.54 7.23 19.42
C LEU A 245 -2.32 6.77 18.17
N PRO A 246 -1.74 6.81 16.96
CA PRO A 246 -2.43 6.33 15.76
C PRO A 246 -2.70 4.81 15.81
N GLU A 247 -3.71 4.34 15.08
CA GLU A 247 -4.20 2.93 15.10
C GLU A 247 -3.08 1.88 15.04
N ARG A 248 -2.07 2.07 14.18
CA ARG A 248 -1.00 1.08 13.98
C ARG A 248 0.05 1.09 15.11
N PRO A 249 0.64 2.24 15.50
CA PRO A 249 1.41 2.34 16.74
C PRO A 249 0.66 1.86 17.99
N GLU A 250 -0.66 2.08 18.07
CA GLU A 250 -1.50 1.60 19.17
C GLU A 250 -1.62 0.07 19.17
N GLU A 251 -1.88 -0.55 18.01
CA GLU A 251 -1.90 -2.01 17.88
C GLU A 251 -0.54 -2.64 18.24
N LEU A 252 0.58 -1.96 17.93
CA LEU A 252 1.92 -2.38 18.36
C LEU A 252 2.09 -2.30 19.88
N TYR A 253 1.66 -1.18 20.48
CA TYR A 253 1.71 -0.97 21.93
C TYR A 253 0.94 -2.09 22.66
N LEU A 254 -0.32 -2.32 22.28
CA LEU A 254 -1.16 -3.37 22.86
C LEU A 254 -0.53 -4.76 22.67
N SER A 255 -0.02 -5.05 21.47
CA SER A 255 0.66 -6.32 21.19
C SER A 255 1.88 -6.55 22.07
N PHE A 256 2.61 -5.50 22.48
CA PHE A 256 3.74 -5.62 23.39
C PHE A 256 3.29 -5.82 24.83
N MET A 257 2.29 -5.06 25.28
CA MET A 257 1.72 -5.18 26.63
C MET A 257 1.23 -6.59 26.93
N GLU A 258 0.62 -7.28 25.96
CA GLU A 258 0.21 -8.69 26.11
C GLU A 258 1.32 -9.64 26.57
N TYR A 259 2.60 -9.37 26.24
CA TYR A 259 3.73 -10.21 26.69
C TYR A 259 4.11 -10.00 28.15
N PHE A 260 3.72 -8.86 28.74
CA PHE A 260 4.03 -8.50 30.13
C PHE A 260 2.83 -8.66 31.06
N GLU A 261 1.61 -8.76 30.53
CA GLU A 261 0.39 -8.98 31.32
C GLU A 261 0.13 -10.46 31.69
N SER A 262 0.96 -11.41 31.23
CA SER A 262 0.67 -12.86 31.32
C SER A 262 0.81 -13.52 32.70
N ASP A 263 0.98 -12.76 33.79
CA ASP A 263 1.03 -13.31 35.15
C ASP A 263 -0.35 -13.41 35.84
N TYR A 264 -1.46 -13.15 35.13
CA TYR A 264 -2.81 -13.38 35.63
C TYR A 264 -3.46 -14.67 35.07
N GLU A 265 -2.80 -15.82 35.23
CA GLU A 265 -3.52 -17.10 35.29
C GLU A 265 -3.96 -17.39 36.74
N ILE A 266 -5.20 -16.96 37.03
CA ILE A 266 -6.24 -17.67 37.80
C ILE A 266 -5.78 -18.40 39.09
N LEU A 267 -6.06 -17.78 40.25
CA LEU A 267 -6.25 -18.46 41.54
C LEU A 267 -7.53 -19.32 41.54
#